data_AF-A0A3D1XMQ0-F1
#
_entry.id   AF-A0A3D1XMQ0-F1
#
_cell.length_a   1.000
_cell.length_b   1.000
_cell.length_c   1.000
_cell.angle_alpha   90.00
_cell.angle_beta   90.00
_cell.angle_gamma   90.00
#
_symmetry.space_group_name_H-M   'P 1'
#
loop_
_entity.id
_entity.type
_entity.pdbx_description
1 polymer ?
#
loop_
_entity_poly.entity_id
_entity_poly.type
_entity_poly.pdbx_seq_one_letter_code
_entity_poly.pdbx_strand_id
1 'polypeptide(L)'
;MYRPGPLESGMVDDYVKRKHGTMELKFDLPQLESILKETQGVILYQEQVMKIASVLAGFSLGDADLLRRAMGKKKAEEMAAQREKFMSGSADKKIDAKKAEKIFDLMEKFAGYGFNKSHSAAYAQVSYQTAYLKAHYPLEFFGALITSDMD
;
A
#
# COMPACT_ATOMS: atom_id res chain seq x y z
N MET A 1 1.19 8.37 -1.41
CA MET A 1 2.24 8.62 -2.42
C MET A 1 3.05 9.88 -2.10
N TYR A 2 2.42 11.02 -1.79
CA TYR A 2 3.14 12.28 -1.51
C TYR A 2 3.74 12.33 -0.08
N ARG A 3 4.81 11.56 0.16
CA ARG A 3 5.57 11.48 1.43
C ARG A 3 7.06 11.24 1.11
N PRO A 4 8.02 11.61 1.99
CA PRO A 4 9.46 11.47 1.71
C PRO A 4 9.87 10.06 1.25
N GLY A 5 9.50 9.01 1.96
CA GLY A 5 9.90 7.64 1.62
C GLY A 5 9.50 7.15 0.22
N PRO A 6 8.21 7.23 -0.18
CA PRO A 6 7.79 6.90 -1.54
C PRO A 6 8.45 7.76 -2.63
N LEU A 7 8.74 9.04 -2.35
CA LEU A 7 9.43 9.92 -3.31
C LEU A 7 10.90 9.52 -3.49
N GLU A 8 11.62 9.30 -2.39
CA GLU A 8 13.04 8.94 -2.40
C GLU A 8 13.31 7.54 -2.97
N SER A 9 12.33 6.63 -2.88
CA SER A 9 12.48 5.25 -3.36
C SER A 9 12.19 5.06 -4.85
N GLY A 10 11.82 6.12 -5.59
CA GLY A 10 11.40 6.05 -7.00
C GLY A 10 10.02 5.40 -7.20
N MET A 11 9.33 5.07 -6.11
CA MET A 11 8.02 4.41 -6.13
C MET A 11 6.93 5.24 -6.80
N VAL A 12 6.99 6.57 -6.60
CA VAL A 12 6.05 7.50 -7.23
C VAL A 12 6.27 7.53 -8.75
N ASP A 13 7.53 7.53 -9.20
CA ASP A 13 7.85 7.53 -10.63
C ASP A 13 7.39 6.25 -11.32
N ASP A 14 7.63 5.09 -10.69
CA ASP A 14 7.15 3.79 -11.19
C ASP A 14 5.63 3.76 -11.32
N TYR A 15 4.92 4.23 -10.29
CA TYR A 15 3.46 4.32 -10.32
C TYR A 15 2.98 5.20 -11.47
N VAL A 16 3.58 6.38 -11.64
CA VAL A 16 3.23 7.33 -12.72
C VAL A 16 3.50 6.72 -14.08
N LYS A 17 4.69 6.14 -14.31
CA LYS A 17 5.05 5.52 -15.60
C LYS A 17 4.12 4.38 -15.97
N ARG A 18 3.80 3.49 -15.01
CA ARG A 18 2.85 2.39 -15.23
C ARG A 18 1.44 2.89 -15.51
N LYS A 19 0.97 3.88 -14.73
CA LYS A 19 -0.36 4.49 -14.95
C LYS A 19 -0.51 5.12 -16.34
N HIS A 20 0.57 5.71 -16.88
CA HIS A 20 0.58 6.33 -18.20
C HIS A 20 1.06 5.39 -19.32
N GLY A 21 1.27 4.10 -19.04
CA GLY A 21 1.66 3.11 -20.04
C GLY A 21 3.10 3.24 -20.56
N THR A 22 3.95 4.07 -19.95
CA THR A 22 5.37 4.22 -20.33
C THR A 22 6.28 3.22 -19.63
N MET A 23 5.74 2.41 -18.72
CA MET A 23 6.37 1.25 -18.11
C MET A 23 5.36 0.10 -18.04
N GLU A 24 5.80 -1.11 -18.38
CA GLU A 24 4.95 -2.30 -18.35
C GLU A 24 4.58 -2.69 -16.91
N LEU A 25 3.30 -3.01 -16.68
CA LEU A 25 2.82 -3.51 -15.39
C LEU A 25 3.12 -5.01 -15.28
N LYS A 26 4.13 -5.38 -14.50
CA LYS A 26 4.50 -6.77 -14.21
C LYS A 26 4.30 -7.11 -12.74
N PHE A 27 3.88 -8.35 -12.48
CA PHE A 27 3.75 -8.92 -11.15
C PHE A 27 4.70 -10.11 -10.99
N ASP A 28 5.38 -10.22 -9.85
CA ASP A 28 6.28 -11.35 -9.57
C ASP A 28 5.53 -12.70 -9.51
N LEU A 29 4.26 -12.64 -9.10
CA LEU A 29 3.33 -13.77 -8.98
C LEU A 29 1.94 -13.36 -9.48
N PRO A 30 1.21 -14.23 -10.20
CA PRO A 30 -0.17 -13.96 -10.64
C PRO A 30 -1.12 -13.60 -9.48
N GLN A 31 -0.91 -14.20 -8.32
CA GLN A 31 -1.70 -13.96 -7.10
C GLN A 31 -1.63 -12.50 -6.62
N LEU A 32 -0.58 -11.76 -6.99
CA LEU A 32 -0.42 -10.36 -6.61
C LEU A 32 -1.26 -9.40 -7.46
N GLU A 33 -1.70 -9.82 -8.66
CA GLU A 33 -2.44 -8.93 -9.56
C GLU A 33 -3.72 -8.41 -8.88
N SER A 34 -4.52 -9.30 -8.29
CA SER A 34 -5.78 -8.91 -7.63
C SER A 34 -5.59 -7.97 -6.43
N ILE A 35 -4.39 -7.91 -5.87
CA ILE A 35 -4.05 -7.09 -4.69
C ILE A 35 -3.44 -5.75 -5.10
N LEU A 36 -2.60 -5.75 -6.13
CA LEU A 36 -1.73 -4.63 -6.50
C LEU A 36 -2.14 -3.93 -7.81
N LYS A 37 -3.11 -4.44 -8.57
CA LYS A 37 -3.56 -3.83 -9.83
C LYS A 37 -4.08 -2.40 -9.64
N GLU A 38 -4.87 -2.16 -8.61
CA GLU A 38 -5.39 -0.81 -8.29
C GLU A 38 -4.25 0.18 -8.03
N THR A 39 -3.12 -0.30 -7.52
CA THR A 39 -1.94 0.51 -7.18
C THR A 39 -0.80 0.34 -8.18
N GLN A 40 -1.09 -0.08 -9.42
CA GLN A 40 -0.10 -0.22 -10.49
C GLN A 40 1.12 -1.08 -10.10
N GLY A 41 0.89 -2.17 -9.36
CA GLY A 41 1.94 -3.10 -8.94
C GLY A 41 2.78 -2.61 -7.75
N VAL A 42 2.43 -1.46 -7.15
CA VAL A 42 3.14 -0.90 -5.99
C VAL A 42 2.44 -1.32 -4.71
N ILE A 43 3.19 -1.82 -3.72
CA ILE A 43 2.67 -2.02 -2.36
C ILE A 43 2.55 -0.65 -1.70
N LEU A 44 1.34 -0.13 -1.55
CA LEU A 44 1.10 1.23 -1.04
C LEU A 44 0.41 1.23 0.33
N TYR A 45 -0.47 0.26 0.54
CA TYR A 45 -1.35 0.22 1.70
C TYR A 45 -1.01 -0.89 2.67
N GLN A 46 -1.26 -0.64 3.95
CA GLN A 46 -1.14 -1.63 5.04
C GLN A 46 -2.00 -2.87 4.77
N GLU A 47 -3.20 -2.66 4.25
CA GLU A 47 -4.15 -3.71 3.90
C GLU A 47 -3.66 -4.58 2.74
N GLN A 48 -2.77 -4.08 1.87
CA GLN A 48 -2.15 -4.89 0.83
C GLN A 48 -1.12 -5.85 1.42
N VAL A 49 -0.29 -5.40 2.36
CA VAL A 49 0.65 -6.28 3.10
C VAL A 49 -0.12 -7.42 3.77
N MET A 50 -1.24 -7.10 4.42
CA MET A 50 -2.07 -8.12 5.07
C MET A 50 -2.65 -9.13 4.08
N LYS A 51 -3.18 -8.66 2.95
CA LYS A 51 -3.71 -9.52 1.88
C LYS A 51 -2.62 -10.40 1.26
N ILE A 52 -1.42 -9.86 1.03
CA ILE A 52 -0.29 -10.62 0.48
C ILE A 52 0.08 -11.76 1.42
N ALA A 53 0.21 -11.50 2.72
CA ALA A 53 0.51 -12.53 3.72
C ALA A 53 -0.57 -13.62 3.76
N SER A 54 -1.84 -13.25 3.68
CA SER A 54 -2.94 -14.22 3.67
C SER A 54 -2.94 -15.07 2.38
N VAL A 55 -2.83 -14.43 1.23
CA VAL A 55 -2.90 -15.10 -0.08
C VAL A 55 -1.67 -15.97 -0.34
N LEU A 56 -0.46 -15.48 -0.03
CA LEU A 56 0.79 -16.18 -0.33
C LEU A 56 1.23 -17.14 0.77
N ALA A 57 0.98 -16.83 2.05
CA ALA A 57 1.47 -17.63 3.16
C ALA A 57 0.38 -18.21 4.07
N GLY A 58 -0.91 -17.99 3.74
CA GLY A 58 -2.01 -18.60 4.49
C GLY A 58 -2.30 -17.97 5.85
N PHE A 59 -1.78 -16.76 6.10
CA PHE A 59 -2.04 -16.04 7.33
C PHE A 59 -3.55 -15.76 7.49
N SER A 60 -4.06 -15.93 8.71
CA SER A 60 -5.35 -15.34 9.07
C SER A 60 -5.23 -13.81 9.02
N LEU A 61 -6.36 -13.10 8.92
CA LEU A 61 -6.31 -11.62 8.95
C LEU A 61 -5.75 -11.08 10.29
N GLY A 62 -5.93 -11.82 11.38
CA GLY A 62 -5.33 -11.50 12.68
C GLY A 62 -3.81 -11.66 12.66
N ASP A 63 -3.30 -12.79 12.15
CA ASP A 63 -1.86 -13.01 11.97
C ASP A 63 -1.24 -11.95 11.05
N ALA A 64 -1.96 -11.58 10.00
CA ALA A 64 -1.51 -10.59 9.03
C ALA A 64 -1.41 -9.19 9.65
N ASP A 65 -2.29 -8.82 10.59
CA ASP A 65 -2.13 -7.57 11.36
C ASP A 65 -0.94 -7.64 12.32
N LEU A 66 -0.67 -8.81 12.93
CA LEU A 66 0.54 -9.00 13.76
C LEU A 66 1.82 -8.81 12.93
N LEU A 67 1.87 -9.39 11.73
CA LEU A 67 2.95 -9.16 10.77
C LEU A 67 3.13 -7.67 10.46
N ARG A 68 2.04 -6.99 10.09
CA ARG A 68 2.05 -5.55 9.78
C ARG A 68 2.57 -4.72 10.96
N ARG A 69 2.17 -5.04 12.19
CA ARG A 69 2.66 -4.37 13.42
C ARG A 69 4.14 -4.63 13.66
N ALA A 70 4.60 -5.87 13.48
CA ALA A 70 6.00 -6.25 13.64
C ALA A 70 6.89 -5.48 12.66
N MET A 71 6.48 -5.39 11.39
CA MET A 71 7.21 -4.63 10.37
C MET A 71 7.28 -3.13 10.68
N GLY A 72 6.23 -2.56 11.28
CA GLY A 72 6.22 -1.16 11.72
C GLY A 72 7.18 -0.88 12.89
N LYS A 73 7.34 -1.83 13.81
CA LYS A 73 8.23 -1.72 14.99
C LYS A 73 9.69 -2.05 14.68
N LYS A 74 9.98 -2.74 13.57
CA LYS A 74 11.32 -3.12 13.11
C LYS A 74 12.14 -3.90 14.15
N LYS A 75 11.49 -4.72 14.98
CA LYS A 75 12.21 -5.61 15.90
C LYS A 75 12.71 -6.83 15.15
N ALA A 76 14.03 -7.01 15.11
CA ALA A 76 14.69 -8.05 14.32
C ALA A 76 14.19 -9.47 14.65
N GLU A 77 14.04 -9.79 15.93
CA GLU A 77 13.59 -11.10 16.40
C GLU A 77 12.13 -11.41 16.00
N GLU A 78 11.23 -10.45 16.19
CA GLU A 78 9.83 -10.59 15.75
C GLU A 78 9.75 -10.73 14.22
N MET A 79 10.54 -9.95 13.47
CA MET A 79 10.59 -10.03 12.01
C MET A 79 11.15 -11.35 11.49
N ALA A 80 12.16 -11.92 12.13
CA ALA A 80 12.72 -13.21 11.77
C ALA A 80 11.68 -14.34 11.93
N ALA A 81 10.95 -14.35 13.06
CA ALA A 81 9.87 -15.31 13.31
C ALA A 81 8.73 -15.16 12.28
N GLN A 82 8.38 -13.92 11.93
CA GLN A 82 7.38 -13.66 10.90
C GLN A 82 7.84 -14.09 9.50
N ARG A 83 9.12 -13.89 9.16
CA ARG A 83 9.72 -14.35 7.91
C ARG A 83 9.65 -15.86 7.80
N GLU A 84 10.07 -16.58 8.84
CA GLU A 84 10.01 -18.04 8.86
C GLU A 84 8.59 -18.54 8.62
N LYS A 85 7.60 -17.99 9.34
CA LYS A 85 6.19 -18.33 9.17
C LYS A 85 5.70 -18.02 7.74
N PHE A 86 6.10 -16.90 7.16
CA PHE A 86 5.74 -16.53 5.80
C PHE A 86 6.35 -17.49 4.76
N MET A 87 7.62 -17.85 4.92
CA MET A 87 8.32 -18.76 4.02
C MET A 87 7.75 -20.17 4.07
N SER A 88 7.49 -20.68 5.28
CA SER A 88 6.85 -21.98 5.50
C SER A 88 5.46 -22.04 4.86
N GLY A 89 4.60 -21.05 5.16
CA GLY A 89 3.26 -20.99 4.57
C GLY A 89 3.26 -20.79 3.04
N SER A 90 4.28 -20.11 2.50
CA SER A 90 4.46 -19.96 1.04
C SER A 90 4.88 -21.28 0.39
N ALA A 91 5.71 -22.08 1.06
CA ALA A 91 6.12 -23.40 0.60
C ALA A 91 4.91 -24.37 0.55
N ASP A 92 4.04 -24.34 1.56
CA ASP A 92 2.80 -25.13 1.58
C ASP A 92 1.87 -24.78 0.41
N LYS A 93 1.89 -23.52 -0.03
CA LYS A 93 1.18 -23.04 -1.22
C LYS A 93 1.94 -23.23 -2.53
N LYS A 94 3.07 -23.95 -2.51
CA LYS A 94 3.91 -24.27 -3.68
C LYS A 94 4.44 -23.03 -4.41
N ILE A 95 4.72 -21.96 -3.66
CA ILE A 95 5.36 -20.76 -4.19
C ILE A 95 6.87 -20.96 -4.18
N ASP A 96 7.53 -20.55 -5.27
CA ASP A 96 8.98 -20.56 -5.37
C ASP A 96 9.63 -19.75 -4.22
N ALA A 97 10.61 -20.35 -3.53
CA ALA A 97 11.23 -19.76 -2.36
C ALA A 97 11.89 -18.40 -2.67
N LYS A 98 12.58 -18.27 -3.81
CA LYS A 98 13.24 -17.01 -4.18
C LYS A 98 12.22 -15.89 -4.41
N LYS A 99 11.09 -16.22 -5.03
CA LYS A 99 9.98 -15.25 -5.20
C LYS A 99 9.34 -14.88 -3.87
N ALA A 100 9.06 -15.84 -3.01
CA ALA A 100 8.48 -15.58 -1.69
C ALA A 100 9.39 -14.68 -0.84
N GLU A 101 10.69 -14.99 -0.82
CA GLU A 101 11.70 -14.19 -0.11
C GLU A 101 11.75 -12.75 -0.64
N LYS A 102 11.85 -12.59 -1.97
CA LYS A 102 11.82 -11.27 -2.61
C LYS A 102 10.56 -10.48 -2.22
N ILE A 103 9.39 -11.10 -2.22
CA ILE A 103 8.13 -10.43 -1.88
C ILE A 103 8.11 -10.04 -0.40
N PHE A 104 8.63 -10.88 0.50
CA PHE A 104 8.75 -10.54 1.91
C PHE A 104 9.68 -9.35 2.13
N ASP A 105 10.85 -9.33 1.46
CA ASP A 105 11.79 -8.21 1.51
C ASP A 105 11.14 -6.91 1.04
N LEU A 106 10.33 -6.98 -0.03
CA LEU A 106 9.52 -5.85 -0.46
C LEU A 106 8.56 -5.42 0.66
N MET A 107 7.75 -6.32 1.21
CA MET A 107 6.82 -5.93 2.29
C MET A 107 7.54 -5.26 3.47
N GLU A 108 8.69 -5.80 3.90
CA GLU A 108 9.52 -5.28 4.99
C GLU A 108 10.03 -3.86 4.69
N LYS A 109 10.61 -3.64 3.50
CA LYS A 109 11.09 -2.32 3.07
C LYS A 109 9.95 -1.29 3.04
N PHE A 110 8.77 -1.71 2.61
CA PHE A 110 7.60 -0.85 2.43
C PHE A 110 6.83 -0.58 3.72
N ALA A 111 6.90 -1.45 4.72
CA ALA A 111 6.14 -1.29 5.96
C ALA A 111 6.45 0.00 6.73
N GLY A 112 7.65 0.56 6.57
CA GLY A 112 7.99 1.89 7.10
C GLY A 112 7.21 3.04 6.47
N TYR A 113 6.63 2.83 5.28
CA TYR A 113 5.95 3.86 4.50
C TYR A 113 4.51 3.52 4.13
N GLY A 114 4.08 2.28 4.38
CA GLY A 114 2.74 1.79 4.12
C GLY A 114 1.68 2.64 4.80
N PHE A 115 0.69 3.08 4.04
CA PHE A 115 -0.36 3.96 4.52
C PHE A 115 -1.62 3.18 4.86
N ASN A 116 -2.41 3.65 5.82
CA ASN A 116 -3.70 3.03 6.13
C ASN A 116 -4.72 3.41 5.03
N LYS A 117 -5.25 2.42 4.30
CA LYS A 117 -6.14 2.68 3.15
C LYS A 117 -7.47 3.26 3.60
N SER A 118 -8.05 2.78 4.70
CA SER A 118 -9.36 3.26 5.16
C SER A 118 -9.31 4.75 5.55
N HIS A 119 -8.26 5.16 6.27
CA HIS A 119 -8.02 6.57 6.59
C HIS A 119 -7.79 7.41 5.33
N SER A 120 -6.96 6.91 4.39
CA SER A 120 -6.73 7.59 3.11
C SER A 120 -8.01 7.77 2.30
N ALA A 121 -8.88 6.75 2.26
CA ALA A 121 -10.11 6.77 1.48
C ALA A 121 -11.12 7.78 2.06
N ALA A 122 -11.26 7.84 3.39
CA ALA A 122 -12.14 8.79 4.05
C ALA A 122 -11.74 10.25 3.74
N TYR A 123 -10.45 10.58 3.86
CA TYR A 123 -9.98 11.92 3.52
C TYR A 123 -10.03 12.20 2.01
N ALA A 124 -9.74 11.20 1.16
CA ALA A 124 -9.87 11.34 -0.28
C ALA A 124 -11.30 11.66 -0.72
N GLN A 125 -12.31 11.14 -0.02
CA GLN A 125 -13.71 11.48 -0.28
C GLN A 125 -13.99 12.97 -0.01
N VAL A 126 -13.51 13.50 1.11
CA VAL A 126 -13.64 14.94 1.43
C VAL A 126 -12.87 15.79 0.41
N SER A 127 -11.64 15.42 0.07
CA SER A 127 -10.87 16.10 -0.99
C SER A 127 -11.59 16.10 -2.34
N TYR A 128 -12.22 14.98 -2.70
CA TYR A 128 -12.98 14.88 -3.94
C TYR A 128 -14.23 15.77 -3.90
N GLN A 129 -14.97 15.77 -2.79
CA GLN A 129 -16.15 16.62 -2.62
C GLN A 129 -15.78 18.11 -2.70
N THR A 130 -14.70 18.55 -2.06
CA THR A 130 -14.26 19.95 -2.14
C THR A 130 -13.75 20.30 -3.53
N ALA A 131 -13.03 19.41 -4.21
CA ALA A 131 -12.63 19.61 -5.60
C ALA A 131 -13.84 19.69 -6.55
N TYR A 132 -14.86 18.85 -6.33
CA TYR A 132 -16.10 18.88 -7.09
C TYR A 132 -16.84 20.21 -6.90
N LEU A 133 -17.03 20.66 -5.65
CA LEU A 133 -17.65 21.96 -5.37
C LEU A 133 -16.86 23.10 -6.00
N LYS A 134 -15.53 23.08 -5.90
CA LYS A 134 -14.68 24.09 -6.55
C LYS A 134 -14.83 24.10 -8.07
N ALA A 135 -14.98 22.94 -8.71
CA ALA A 135 -15.10 22.83 -10.16
C ALA A 135 -16.50 23.20 -10.69
N HIS A 136 -17.57 22.90 -9.94
CA HIS A 136 -18.96 23.02 -10.41
C HIS A 136 -19.75 24.17 -9.75
N TYR A 137 -19.33 24.63 -8.56
CA TYR A 137 -19.94 25.71 -7.78
C TYR A 137 -18.86 26.66 -7.24
N PRO A 138 -18.03 27.27 -8.13
CA PRO A 138 -16.84 27.99 -7.71
C PRO A 138 -17.17 29.23 -6.85
N LEU A 139 -18.25 29.95 -7.17
CA LEU A 139 -18.62 31.17 -6.43
C LEU A 139 -19.03 30.84 -4.99
N GLU A 140 -19.86 29.82 -4.80
CA GLU A 140 -20.29 29.33 -3.50
C GLU A 140 -19.12 28.73 -2.72
N PHE A 141 -18.28 27.92 -3.38
CA PHE A 141 -17.11 27.32 -2.76
C PHE A 141 -16.13 28.38 -2.23
N PHE A 142 -15.76 29.35 -3.05
CA PHE A 142 -14.83 30.40 -2.62
C PHE A 142 -15.47 31.36 -1.59
N GLY A 143 -16.77 31.67 -1.72
CA GLY A 143 -17.50 32.43 -0.71
C GLY A 143 -17.48 31.74 0.66
N ALA A 144 -17.77 30.43 0.68
CA ALA A 144 -17.72 29.62 1.91
C ALA A 144 -16.30 29.53 2.48
N LEU A 145 -15.28 29.36 1.62
CA LEU A 145 -13.88 29.27 2.04
C LEU A 145 -13.38 30.59 2.66
N ILE A 146 -13.68 31.73 2.05
CA ILE A 146 -13.30 33.03 2.63
C ILE A 146 -14.02 33.22 3.97
N THR A 147 -15.31 32.88 4.04
CA THR A 147 -16.09 32.99 5.29
C THR A 147 -15.54 32.10 6.41
N SER A 148 -15.01 30.91 6.11
CA SER A 148 -14.41 30.02 7.13
C SER A 148 -13.09 30.54 7.69
N ASP A 149 -12.38 31.36 6.91
CA ASP A 149 -11.06 31.90 7.25
C ASP A 149 -11.13 33.35 7.76
N MET A 150 -12.34 33.90 7.89
CA MET A 150 -12.59 35.20 8.52
C MET A 150 -12.57 35.04 10.05
N ASP A 151 -11.38 35.09 10.63
CA ASP A 151 -11.20 35.54 12.02
C ASP A 151 -11.45 37.05 12.14
#